data_AF-A0ABD0C303-F1
#
_entry.id   AF-A0ABD0C303-F1
#
_cell.length_a   1.000
_cell.length_b   1.000
_cell.length_c   1.000
_cell.angle_alpha   90.00
_cell.angle_beta   90.00
_cell.angle_gamma   90.00
#
_symmetry.space_group_name_H-M   'P 1'
#
loop_
_entity.id
_entity.type
_entity.pdbx_description
1 polymer ?
#
loop_
_entity_poly.entity_id
_entity_poly.type
_entity_poly.pdbx_seq_one_letter_code
_entity_poly.pdbx_strand_id
1 'polypeptide(L)' 'MTIYEMFVQMWEIDYQMKLVGFDKAYFQERVRQGQLTADDYKKIVGEAYVAPQAQSQPASQA' A
#
# COMPACT_ATOMS: atom_id res chain seq x y z
N MET A 1 -16.95 1.79 -14.11
CA MET A 1 -15.50 1.96 -14.11
C MET A 1 -15.19 3.44 -13.99
N THR A 2 -14.70 3.84 -12.82
CA THR A 2 -14.24 5.18 -12.50
C THR A 2 -12.76 5.33 -12.86
N ILE A 3 -12.27 6.58 -12.89
CA ILE A 3 -10.85 6.86 -13.05
C ILE A 3 -10.03 6.20 -11.92
N TYR A 4 -10.56 6.18 -10.70
CA TYR A 4 -9.93 5.50 -9.57
C TYR A 4 -9.75 4.00 -9.81
N GLU A 5 -10.81 3.31 -10.23
CA GLU A 5 -10.74 1.88 -10.54
C GLU A 5 -9.74 1.58 -11.67
N MET A 6 -9.60 2.50 -12.63
CA MET A 6 -8.60 2.37 -13.71
C MET A 6 -7.17 2.48 -13.17
N PHE A 7 -6.91 3.40 -12.22
CA PHE A 7 -5.59 3.50 -11.58
C PHE A 7 -5.23 2.27 -10.76
N VAL A 8 -6.17 1.71 -10.00
CA VAL A 8 -5.93 0.47 -9.23
C VAL A 8 -5.57 -0.69 -10.15
N GLN A 9 -6.23 -0.82 -11.31
CA GLN A 9 -5.91 -1.86 -12.30
C GLN A 9 -4.55 -1.63 -12.97
N MET A 10 -4.19 -0.38 -13.30
CA MET A 10 -2.87 -0.05 -13.82
C MET A 10 -1.78 -0.46 -12.83
N TRP A 11 -1.97 -0.12 -11.55
CA TRP A 11 -1.03 -0.49 -10.49
C TRP A 11 -0.95 -1.99 -10.23
N GLU A 12 -2.06 -2.72 -10.36
CA GLU A 12 -2.05 -4.19 -10.34
C GLU A 12 -1.15 -4.74 -11.44
N ILE A 13 -1.26 -4.21 -12.66
CA ILE A 13 -0.38 -4.59 -13.79
C ILE A 13 1.08 -4.21 -13.51
N ASP A 14 1.34 -2.99 -13.04
CA ASP A 14 2.70 -2.51 -12.74
C ASP A 14 3.40 -3.40 -11.68
N TYR A 15 2.66 -3.83 -10.66
CA TYR A 15 3.13 -4.75 -9.63
C TYR A 15 3.40 -6.15 -10.21
N GLN A 16 2.47 -6.71 -11.00
CA GLN A 16 2.62 -8.02 -11.63
C GLN A 16 3.78 -8.07 -12.63
N MET A 17 3.99 -6.97 -13.37
CA MET A 17 5.12 -6.78 -14.28
C MET A 17 6.44 -6.51 -13.56
N LYS A 18 6.41 -6.40 -12.22
CA LYS A 18 7.58 -6.11 -11.36
C LYS A 18 8.33 -4.88 -11.81
N LEU A 19 7.58 -3.83 -12.20
CA LEU A 19 8.19 -2.57 -12.58
C LEU A 19 8.97 -1.98 -11.40
N VAL A 20 10.14 -1.43 -11.70
CA VAL A 20 11.03 -0.85 -10.69
C VAL A 20 10.29 0.26 -9.94
N GLY A 21 10.25 0.14 -8.61
CA GLY A 21 9.58 1.10 -7.73
C GLY A 21 8.11 0.82 -7.40
N PHE A 22 7.53 -0.26 -7.96
CA PHE A 22 6.17 -0.72 -7.64
C PHE A 22 6.24 -1.99 -6.78
N ASP A 23 6.84 -1.88 -5.60
CA ASP A 23 6.95 -2.98 -4.63
C ASP A 23 5.96 -2.82 -3.47
N LYS A 24 5.98 -3.78 -2.53
CA LYS A 24 5.05 -3.80 -1.40
C LYS A 24 5.15 -2.52 -0.55
N ALA A 25 6.36 -1.98 -0.34
CA ALA A 25 6.55 -0.80 0.48
C ALA A 25 5.94 0.45 -0.17
N TYR A 26 6.07 0.57 -1.50
CA TYR A 26 5.41 1.63 -2.27
C TYR A 26 3.90 1.62 -2.03
N PHE A 27 3.25 0.47 -2.18
CA PHE A 27 1.80 0.38 -2.00
C PHE A 27 1.36 0.54 -0.54
N GLN A 28 2.16 0.10 0.43
CA GLN A 28 1.89 0.35 1.85
C GLN A 28 1.88 1.86 2.15
N GLU A 29 2.83 2.61 1.59
CA GLU A 29 2.90 4.06 1.76
C GLU A 29 1.71 4.77 1.11
N ARG A 30 1.22 4.28 -0.04
CA ARG A 30 0.00 4.81 -0.67
C ARG A 30 -1.24 4.61 0.20
N VAL A 31 -1.36 3.47 0.87
CA VAL A 31 -2.43 3.25 1.87
C VAL A 31 -2.27 4.22 3.04
N ARG A 32 -1.04 4.38 3.56
CA ARG A 32 -0.75 5.32 4.66
C ARG A 32 -1.12 6.77 4.31
N GLN A 33 -0.92 7.17 3.06
CA GLN A 33 -1.26 8.50 2.54
C GLN A 33 -2.75 8.67 2.18
N GLY A 34 -3.56 7.62 2.31
CA GLY A 34 -4.99 7.64 1.95
C GLY A 34 -5.26 7.65 0.45
N GLN A 35 -4.26 7.33 -0.38
CA GLN A 35 -4.40 7.22 -1.84
C GLN A 35 -4.92 5.85 -2.28
N LEU A 36 -4.76 4.85 -1.42
CA LEU A 36 -5.29 3.50 -1.58
C LEU A 36 -6.03 3.06 -0.32
N THR A 37 -7.02 2.20 -0.51
CA THR A 37 -7.63 1.48 0.61
C THR A 37 -6.82 0.20 0.92
N ALA A 38 -7.06 -0.37 2.10
CA ALA A 38 -6.49 -1.67 2.45
C ALA A 38 -6.97 -2.80 1.52
N ASP A 39 -8.21 -2.72 1.02
CA ASP A 39 -8.75 -3.66 0.03
C ASP A 39 -8.06 -3.53 -1.33
N ASP A 40 -7.78 -2.31 -1.80
CA ASP A 40 -7.05 -2.09 -3.05
C ASP A 40 -5.61 -2.57 -2.95
N TYR A 41 -4.96 -2.35 -1.80
CA TYR A 41 -3.64 -2.94 -1.53
C TYR A 41 -3.67 -4.47 -1.65
N LYS A 42 -4.67 -5.10 -1.03
CA LYS A 42 -4.84 -6.56 -1.11
C LYS A 42 -5.09 -7.03 -2.54
N LYS A 43 -5.80 -6.24 -3.34
CA LYS A 43 -6.01 -6.54 -4.76
C LYS A 43 -4.72 -6.47 -5.57
N ILE A 44 -3.90 -5.42 -5.37
CA ILE A 44 -2.66 -5.21 -6.11
C ILE A 44 -1.57 -6.22 -5.70
N VAL A 45 -1.35 -6.37 -4.39
CA VAL A 45 -0.22 -7.12 -3.82
C VAL A 45 -0.58 -8.59 -3.55
N GLY A 46 -1.86 -8.90 -3.39
CA GLY A 46 -2.35 -10.24 -2.99
C GLY A 46 -2.25 -10.53 -1.48
N GLU A 47 -1.70 -9.61 -0.69
CA GLU A 47 -1.54 -9.75 0.76
C GLU A 47 -2.42 -8.75 1.52
N ALA A 48 -2.82 -9.12 2.73
CA ALA A 48 -3.52 -8.18 3.61
C ALA A 48 -2.59 -7.01 3.98
N TYR A 49 -3.10 -5.79 3.91
CA TYR A 49 -2.36 -4.63 4.41
C TYR A 49 -2.16 -4.77 5.93
N VAL A 50 -0.91 -4.69 6.37
CA VAL A 50 -0.54 -4.62 7.78
C VAL A 50 0.03 -3.24 8.02
N ALA A 51 -0.69 -2.42 8.80
CA ALA A 51 -0.17 -1.13 9.20
C ALA A 51 1.14 -1.36 9.99
N PRO A 52 2.24 -0.67 9.66
CA PRO A 52 3.42 -0.72 10.50
C PRO A 52 2.98 -0.29 11.91
N GLN A 53 3.18 -1.17 12.89
CA GLN A 53 3.01 -0.80 14.28
C GLN A 53 3.95 0.38 14.50
N ALA A 54 3.39 1.58 14.71
CA ALA A 54 4.17 2.70 15.17
C ALA A 54 4.83 2.19 16.45
N GLN A 55 6.14 1.96 16.39
CA GLN A 55 6.92 1.56 17.54
C GLN A 55 6.70 2.67 18.55
N SER A 56 5.84 2.42 19.54
CA SER A 56 5.61 3.34 20.63
C SER A 56 7.01 3.62 21.18
N GLN A 57 7.52 4.83 20.97
CA GLN A 57 8.74 5.25 21.63
C GLN A 57 8.53 4.90 23.10
N PRO A 58 9.45 4.16 23.75
CA PRO A 58 9.35 4.01 25.19
C PRO A 58 9.28 5.43 25.71
N ALA A 59 8.18 5.77 26.40
CA ALA A 59 8.12 6.98 27.17
C ALA A 59 9.21 6.80 28.24
N SER A 60 10.42 7.27 27.94
CA SER A 60 11.49 7.42 28.91
C SER A 60 11.01 8.46 29.89
N GLN A 61 10.30 8.00 30.90
CA GLN A 61 9.96 8.76 32.08
C GLN A 61 11.17 8.63 33.00
N ALA A 62 12.00 9.67 33.01
CA ALA A 62 13.05 9.91 33.98
C ALA A 62 13.13 11.42 34.26
#